data_AF-A0A7L2W5R2-F1
#
_entry.id   AF-A0A7L2W5R2-F1
#
_cell.length_a   1.000
_cell.length_b   1.000
_cell.length_c   1.000
_cell.angle_alpha   90.00
_cell.angle_beta   90.00
_cell.angle_gamma   90.00
#
_symmetry.space_group_name_H-M   'P 1'
#
loop_
_entity.id
_entity.type
_entity.pdbx_description
1 polymer ?
#
loop_
_entity_poly.entity_id
_entity_poly.type
_entity_poly.pdbx_seq_one_letter_code
_entity_poly.pdbx_strand_id
1 'polypeptide(L)' 'MKILYLLFSLVFLALQVSPGLSSPRRDMFFCRGGSCHFGRCPIHLIKVGSCFGFRSCCK' A
#
# COMPACT_ATOMS: atom_id res chain seq x y z
N MET A 1 -11.64 -20.04 -29.86
CA MET A 1 -10.31 -19.61 -29.39
C MET A 1 -10.20 -18.12 -28.98
N LYS A 2 -11.27 -17.30 -28.99
CA LYS A 2 -11.20 -15.84 -28.74
C LYS A 2 -11.72 -15.41 -27.35
N ILE A 3 -12.62 -16.21 -26.79
CA ILE A 3 -13.23 -15.97 -25.46
C ILE A 3 -12.24 -16.11 -24.31
N LEU A 4 -11.28 -17.04 -24.40
CA LEU A 4 -10.28 -17.23 -23.36
C LEU A 4 -9.40 -15.97 -23.17
N TYR A 5 -9.05 -15.30 -24.27
CA TYR A 5 -8.30 -14.04 -24.24
C TYR A 5 -9.13 -12.89 -23.66
N LEU A 6 -10.42 -12.82 -23.96
CA LEU A 6 -11.31 -11.80 -23.40
C LEU A 6 -11.45 -11.94 -21.87
N LEU A 7 -11.60 -13.17 -21.38
CA LEU A 7 -11.65 -13.47 -19.95
C LEU A 7 -10.33 -13.10 -19.26
N PHE A 8 -9.20 -13.44 -19.87
CA PHE A 8 -7.88 -13.10 -19.34
C PHE A 8 -7.69 -11.58 -19.22
N SER A 9 -8.03 -10.82 -20.26
CA SER A 9 -7.97 -9.35 -20.23
C SER A 9 -8.85 -8.76 -19.11
N LEU A 10 -10.05 -9.32 -18.89
CA LEU A 10 -10.96 -8.89 -17.82
C LEU A 10 -10.39 -9.15 -16.42
N VAL A 11 -9.74 -10.31 -16.22
CA VAL A 11 -9.09 -10.68 -14.96
C VAL A 11 -7.92 -9.74 -14.66
N PHE A 12 -7.09 -9.43 -15.65
CA PHE A 12 -5.97 -8.48 -15.50
C PHE A 12 -6.45 -7.05 -15.26
N LEU A 13 -7.56 -6.66 -15.88
CA LEU A 13 -8.19 -5.38 -15.58
C LEU A 13 -8.61 -5.35 -14.11
N ALA A 14 -9.38 -6.34 -13.65
CA ALA A 14 -9.88 -6.46 -12.26
C ALA A 14 -8.76 -6.45 -11.21
N LEU A 15 -7.64 -7.13 -11.47
CA LEU A 15 -6.46 -7.16 -10.62
C LEU A 15 -5.76 -5.79 -10.54
N GLN A 16 -5.70 -5.03 -11.63
CA GLN A 16 -5.12 -3.68 -11.65
C GLN A 16 -6.03 -2.63 -11.02
N VAL A 17 -7.36 -2.76 -11.14
CA VAL A 17 -8.31 -1.83 -10.47
C VAL A 17 -8.41 -2.06 -8.98
N SER A 18 -7.79 -3.10 -8.42
CA SER A 18 -7.60 -3.26 -6.98
C SER A 18 -6.40 -2.40 -6.55
N PRO A 19 -6.58 -1.12 -6.17
CA PRO A 19 -5.46 -0.20 -5.92
C PRO A 19 -4.85 -0.46 -4.53
N GLY A 20 -5.10 -1.63 -3.96
CA GLY A 20 -4.99 -1.91 -2.53
C GLY A 20 -3.72 -2.64 -2.11
N LEU A 21 -2.92 -3.17 -3.06
CA LEU A 21 -1.77 -4.01 -2.70
C LEU A 21 -0.41 -3.30 -2.83
N SER A 22 -0.31 -2.22 -3.61
CA SER A 22 0.95 -1.51 -3.84
C SER A 22 0.87 0.01 -3.65
N SER A 23 -0.28 0.54 -3.21
CA SER A 23 -0.48 1.97 -3.09
C SER A 23 -0.09 2.48 -1.69
N PRO A 24 1.00 3.26 -1.55
CA PRO A 24 1.33 3.99 -0.32
C PRO A 24 0.24 5.00 0.10
N ARG A 25 -0.82 5.17 -0.72
CA ARG A 25 -1.94 6.07 -0.42
C ARG A 25 -2.85 5.56 0.68
N ARG A 26 -2.96 4.24 0.91
CA ARG A 26 -3.68 3.71 2.09
C ARG A 26 -2.91 3.95 3.39
N ASP A 27 -1.57 3.89 3.32
CA ASP A 27 -0.71 4.16 4.48
C ASP A 27 -0.84 5.61 4.96
N MET A 28 -1.07 6.57 4.05
CA MET A 28 -1.34 7.96 4.41
C MET A 28 -2.63 8.15 5.22
N PHE A 29 -3.62 7.25 5.11
CA PHE A 29 -4.89 7.39 5.83
C PHE A 29 -4.78 6.99 7.31
N PHE A 30 -3.98 5.97 7.60
CA PHE A 30 -3.68 5.54 8.97
C PHE A 30 -2.58 6.40 9.60
N CYS A 31 -1.58 6.79 8.81
CA CYS A 31 -0.47 7.63 9.25
C CYS A 31 -0.82 9.13 9.04
N ARG A 32 -1.86 9.62 9.75
CA ARG A 32 -2.43 10.98 9.64
C ARG A 32 -1.38 12.09 9.86
N GLY A 33 -0.65 12.43 8.81
CA GLY A 33 0.41 13.44 8.82
C GLY A 33 1.77 12.94 9.32
N GLY A 34 2.00 11.62 9.30
CA GLY A 34 3.31 11.01 9.55
C GLY A 34 3.92 10.43 8.27
N SER A 35 5.17 9.99 8.37
CA SER A 35 5.90 9.29 7.30
C SER A 35 6.07 7.81 7.63
N CYS A 36 5.89 6.94 6.64
CA CYS A 36 6.06 5.50 6.82
C CYS A 36 7.51 5.09 6.55
N HIS A 37 8.20 4.61 7.57
CA HIS A 37 9.58 4.11 7.49
C HIS A 37 9.62 2.60 7.64
N PHE A 38 10.53 1.93 6.93
CA PHE A 38 10.77 0.50 7.17
C PHE A 38 11.50 0.29 8.50
N GLY A 39 11.02 -0.66 9.31
CA GLY A 39 11.65 -0.98 10.58
C GLY A 39 11.40 0.08 11.66
N ARG A 40 12.47 0.63 12.24
CA ARG A 40 12.39 1.64 13.31
C ARG A 40 12.32 3.06 12.74
N CYS A 41 11.69 3.95 13.50
CA CYS A 41 11.68 5.37 13.16
C CYS A 41 13.08 5.98 13.29
N PRO A 42 13.41 7.00 12.47
CA PRO A 42 14.59 7.83 12.67
C PRO A 42 14.63 8.42 14.08
N ILE A 43 15.83 8.69 14.61
CA ILE A 43 16.05 9.13 16.00
C ILE A 43 15.31 10.46 16.32
N HIS A 44 15.07 11.29 15.31
CA HIS A 44 14.37 12.57 15.42
C HIS A 44 12.83 12.46 15.28
N LEU A 45 12.29 11.25 15.08
CA LEU A 45 10.85 11.00 14.92
C LEU A 45 10.40 9.94 15.93
N ILE A 46 9.16 10.07 16.40
CA ILE A 46 8.55 9.10 17.31
C ILE A 46 7.65 8.13 16.54
N LYS A 47 7.64 6.86 16.97
CA LYS A 47 6.70 5.86 16.43
C LYS A 47 5.30 6.18 16.93
N VAL A 48 4.43 6.61 16.02
CA VAL A 48 3.02 6.92 16.32
C VAL A 48 2.05 5.85 15.84
N GLY A 49 2.54 4.87 15.07
CA GLY A 49 1.74 3.73 14.64
C GLY A 49 2.48 2.77 13.71
N SER A 50 1.72 2.05 12.91
CA SER A 50 2.23 1.14 11.87
C SER A 50 1.56 1.44 10.53
N CYS A 51 2.31 1.27 9.46
CA CYS A 51 1.82 1.27 8.09
C CYS A 51 1.76 -0.18 7.59
N PHE A 52 1.27 -0.42 6.37
CA PHE A 52 1.11 -1.76 5.80
C PHE A 52 2.44 -2.52 5.74
N GLY A 53 2.41 -3.79 6.16
CA GLY A 53 3.59 -4.66 6.24
C GLY A 53 4.49 -4.36 7.44
N PHE A 54 5.82 -4.38 7.22
CA PHE A 54 6.84 -4.17 8.26
C PHE A 54 7.28 -2.70 8.39
N ARG A 55 6.38 -1.76 8.08
CA ARG A 55 6.65 -0.32 8.12
C ARG A 55 6.04 0.30 9.38
N SER A 56 6.82 1.15 10.04
CA SER A 56 6.36 1.97 11.17
C SER A 56 5.92 3.35 10.68
N CYS A 57 4.82 3.86 11.25
CA CYS A 57 4.40 5.25 11.06
C CYS A 57 5.15 6.13 12.07
N CYS A 58 5.87 7.13 11.56
CA CYS A 58 6.73 8.01 12.33
C CYS A 58 6.29 9.47 12.16
N LYS A 59 6.24 10.23 13.25
CA LYS A 59 5.90 11.67 13.24
C LYS A 59 6.84 12.43 14.17
#